data_AF-A0A938N3K7-F1
#
_entry.id   AF-A0A938N3K7-F1
#
_cell.length_a   1.000
_cell.length_b   1.000
_cell.length_c   1.000
_cell.angle_alpha   90.00
_cell.angle_beta   90.00
_cell.angle_gamma   90.00
#
_symmetry.space_group_name_H-M   'P 1'
#
loop_
_entity.id
_entity.type
_entity.pdbx_description
1 polymer ?
#
loop_
_entity_poly.entity_id
_entity_poly.type
_entity_poly.pdbx_seq_one_letter_code
_entity_poly.pdbx_strand_id
1 'polypeptide(L)' 'MAWRDWLNDDGIQGAIARWAHSQWLTRALAGERGYPRIPTRRVADGGWSEFMSTPEGRRFAENWWASTLAQVDD' A
#
# COMPACT_ATOMS: atom_id res chain seq x y z
N MET A 1 -13.28 22.34 -24.55
CA MET A 1 -13.77 21.10 -23.89
C MET A 1 -12.67 20.05 -23.99
N ALA A 2 -11.71 20.10 -23.07
CA ALA A 2 -10.52 19.26 -23.06
C ALA A 2 -10.67 18.22 -21.94
N TRP A 3 -11.31 17.09 -22.26
CA TRP A 3 -11.45 15.94 -21.36
C TRP A 3 -10.39 14.88 -21.67
N ARG A 4 -9.49 15.19 -22.62
CA ARG A 4 -8.54 14.27 -23.25
C ARG A 4 -7.19 14.22 -22.54
N ASP A 5 -6.91 15.19 -21.67
CA ASP A 5 -5.66 15.27 -20.89
C ASP A 5 -5.73 14.49 -19.57
N TRP A 6 -6.93 14.07 -19.15
CA TRP A 6 -7.19 13.37 -17.89
C TRP A 6 -6.70 11.90 -17.86
N LEU A 7 -6.33 11.32 -19.00
CA LEU A 7 -5.84 9.93 -19.12
C LEU A 7 -4.32 9.84 -19.36
N ASN A 8 -3.61 10.97 -19.40
CA ASN A 8 -2.27 11.04 -19.98
C ASN A 8 -1.10 10.92 -18.98
N ASP A 9 -1.29 10.46 -17.75
CA ASP A 9 -0.14 10.06 -16.90
C ASP A 9 -0.31 8.81 -16.02
N ASP A 10 -1.27 7.94 -16.35
CA ASP A 10 -1.45 6.66 -15.65
C ASP A 10 -0.25 5.70 -15.86
N GLY A 11 0.50 5.90 -16.95
CA GLY A 11 1.64 5.07 -17.33
C GLY A 11 2.84 5.24 -16.39
N ILE A 12 3.23 6.49 -16.10
CA ILE A 12 4.39 6.77 -15.24
C ILE A 12 4.03 6.49 -13.79
N GLN A 13 2.86 6.93 -13.31
CA GLN A 13 2.40 6.65 -11.96
C GLN A 13 2.25 5.14 -11.73
N GLY A 14 1.71 4.41 -12.71
CA GLY A 14 1.65 2.95 -12.68
C GLY A 14 3.03 2.28 -12.67
N ALA A 15 4.02 2.84 -13.38
CA ALA A 15 5.40 2.34 -13.35
C ALA A 15 6.08 2.57 -12.00
N ILE A 16 5.90 3.76 -11.41
CA ILE A 16 6.40 4.10 -10.07
C ILE A 16 5.78 3.17 -9.02
N ALA A 17 4.46 2.95 -9.08
CA ALA A 17 3.77 2.04 -8.19
C ALA A 17 4.28 0.59 -8.30
N ARG A 18 4.48 0.08 -9.52
CA ARG A 18 5.07 -1.26 -9.73
C ARG A 18 6.50 -1.37 -9.21
N TRP A 19 7.32 -0.34 -9.44
CA TRP A 19 8.69 -0.31 -8.94
C TRP A 19 8.75 -0.32 -7.41
N ALA A 20 7.93 0.52 -6.76
CA ALA A 20 7.81 0.55 -5.31
C ALA A 20 7.31 -0.79 -4.74
N HIS A 21 6.35 -1.42 -5.41
CA HIS A 21 5.82 -2.73 -5.04
C HIS A 21 6.89 -3.84 -5.14
N SER A 22 7.63 -3.91 -6.25
CA SER A 22 8.71 -4.89 -6.43
C SER A 22 9.84 -4.73 -5.40
N GLN A 23 10.20 -3.49 -5.08
CA GLN A 23 11.17 -3.19 -4.01
C GLN A 23 10.67 -3.65 -2.65
N TRP A 24 9.40 -3.39 -2.33
CA TRP A 24 8.77 -3.87 -1.10
C TRP A 24 8.78 -5.39 -1.03
N LEU A 25 8.36 -6.08 -2.10
CA LEU A 25 8.27 -7.54 -2.15
C LEU A 25 9.64 -8.21 -2.00
N THR A 26 10.67 -7.64 -2.65
CA THR A 26 12.06 -8.10 -2.53
C THR A 26 12.54 -8.01 -1.08
N ARG A 27 12.27 -6.89 -0.41
CA ARG A 27 12.65 -6.69 1.00
C ARG A 27 11.84 -7.58 1.94
N ALA A 28 10.58 -7.84 1.62
CA ALA A 28 9.70 -8.73 2.38
C ALA A 28 10.15 -10.19 2.32
N LEU A 29 10.56 -10.67 1.15
CA LEU A 29 11.05 -12.03 0.95
C LEU A 29 12.49 -12.23 1.47
N ALA A 30 13.32 -11.19 1.44
CA ALA A 30 14.71 -11.27 1.86
C ALA A 30 14.94 -11.11 3.39
N GLY A 31 13.92 -10.70 4.15
CA GLY A 31 14.09 -10.35 5.57
C GLY A 31 13.48 -11.33 6.56
N GLU A 32 14.19 -11.58 7.67
CA GLU A 32 13.67 -12.23 8.90
C GLU A 32 12.79 -11.29 9.76
N ARG A 33 12.68 -10.00 9.40
CA ARG A 33 11.86 -9.02 10.12
C ARG A 33 10.38 -9.25 9.82
N GLY A 34 9.52 -9.11 10.84
CA GLY A 34 8.07 -9.29 10.73
C GLY A 34 7.43 -8.31 9.74
N TYR A 35 7.34 -8.71 8.48
CA TYR A 35 6.56 -8.00 7.47
C TYR A 35 5.06 -8.22 7.72
N PRO A 36 4.20 -7.25 7.34
CA PRO A 36 2.76 -7.46 7.32
C PRO A 36 2.45 -8.67 6.45
N ARG A 37 1.90 -9.73 7.05
CA ARG A 37 1.42 -10.88 6.28
C ARG A 37 0.12 -10.49 5.58
N ILE A 38 -0.03 -10.93 4.33
CA ILE A 38 -1.29 -10.80 3.61
C ILE A 38 -2.35 -11.58 4.41
N PRO A 39 -3.47 -10.94 4.80
CA PRO A 39 -4.55 -11.64 5.46
C PRO A 39 -5.06 -12.84 4.65
N THR A 40 -5.21 -13.99 5.31
CA THR A 40 -5.84 -15.18 4.72
C THR A 40 -7.36 -15.16 4.86
N ARG A 41 -7.92 -14.19 5.58
CA ARG A 41 -9.37 -13.97 5.75
C ARG A 41 -9.79 -12.68 5.09
N ARG A 42 -11.06 -12.60 4.70
CA ARG A 42 -11.64 -11.36 4.15
C ARG A 42 -11.56 -10.24 5.18
N VAL A 43 -11.50 -9.00 4.71
CA VAL A 43 -11.48 -7.81 5.56
C VAL A 43 -12.73 -7.74 6.44
N ALA A 44 -13.91 -8.01 5.87
CA ALA A 44 -15.19 -8.03 6.59
C ALA A 44 -15.22 -9.05 7.76
N ASP A 45 -14.41 -10.11 7.67
CA ASP A 45 -14.30 -11.16 8.68
C ASP A 45 -13.09 -10.93 9.62
N GLY A 46 -12.53 -9.71 9.65
CA GLY A 46 -11.41 -9.35 10.51
C GLY A 46 -10.03 -9.77 10.01
N GLY A 47 -9.82 -9.90 8.70
CA GLY A 47 -8.54 -10.33 8.12
C GLY A 47 -7.32 -9.48 8.57
N TRP A 48 -7.51 -8.19 8.82
CA TRP A 48 -6.45 -7.31 9.31
C TRP A 48 -6.40 -7.19 10.84
N SER A 49 -7.34 -7.80 11.57
CA SER A 49 -7.47 -7.61 13.03
C SER A 49 -6.23 -8.05 13.80
N GLU A 50 -5.59 -9.14 13.39
CA GLU A 50 -4.34 -9.61 14.00
C GLU A 50 -3.20 -8.61 13.79
N PHE A 51 -3.03 -8.10 12.55
CA PHE A 51 -2.04 -7.08 12.24
C PHE A 51 -2.28 -5.78 13.03
N MET A 52 -3.53 -5.31 13.06
CA MET A 52 -3.96 -4.11 13.79
C MET A 52 -3.94 -4.26 15.31
N SER A 53 -3.86 -5.50 15.84
CA SER A 53 -3.74 -5.73 17.28
C SER A 53 -2.36 -5.31 17.83
N THR A 54 -1.33 -5.29 16.97
CA THR A 54 0.03 -4.89 17.34
C THR A 54 0.22 -3.37 17.26
N PRO A 55 1.03 -2.77 18.16
CA PRO A 55 1.40 -1.35 18.06
C PRO A 55 2.07 -1.00 16.72
N GLU A 56 2.93 -1.88 16.22
CA GLU A 56 3.65 -1.72 14.97
C GLU A 56 2.70 -1.71 13.77
N GLY A 57 1.72 -2.62 13.76
CA GLY A 57 0.73 -2.71 12.69
C GLY A 57 -0.18 -1.49 12.61
N ARG A 58 -0.60 -0.94 13.76
CA ARG A 58 -1.36 0.32 13.80
C ARG A 58 -0.55 1.48 13.24
N ARG A 59 0.68 1.66 13.70
CA ARG A 59 1.58 2.73 13.21
C ARG A 59 1.84 2.60 11.71
N PHE A 60 2.00 1.37 11.22
CA PHE A 60 2.17 1.13 9.78
C PHE A 60 0.91 1.52 8.99
N ALA A 61 -0.27 1.13 9.45
CA ALA A 61 -1.54 1.47 8.79
C ALA A 61 -1.77 2.98 8.76
N GLU A 62 -1.53 3.69 9.88
CA GLU A 62 -1.63 5.15 9.96
C GLU A 62 -0.71 5.84 8.95
N ASN A 63 0.56 5.45 8.90
CA ASN A 63 1.53 6.01 7.96
C ASN A 63 1.14 5.74 6.51
N TRP A 64 0.63 4.54 6.22
CA TRP A 64 0.20 4.17 4.88
C TRP A 64 -0.98 5.04 4.44
N TRP A 65 -2.05 5.15 5.24
CA TRP A 65 -3.21 5.98 4.91
C TRP A 65 -2.86 7.46 4.79
N ALA A 66 -2.01 7.99 5.68
CA ALA A 66 -1.54 9.37 5.59
C ALA A 66 -0.81 9.62 4.26
N SER A 67 0.05 8.69 3.83
CA SER A 67 0.77 8.82 2.56
C SER A 67 -0.13 8.66 1.33
N THR A 68 -1.07 7.71 1.37
CA THR A 68 -1.93 7.40 0.21
C THR A 68 -2.97 8.50 -0.02
N LEU A 69 -3.59 9.02 1.05
CA LEU A 69 -4.60 10.08 0.91
C LEU A 69 -3.97 11.43 0.59
N ALA A 70 -2.77 11.72 1.12
CA ALA A 70 -2.04 12.93 0.75
C ALA A 70 -1.64 12.99 -0.74
N GLN A 71 -1.59 11.86 -1.44
CA GLN A 71 -1.30 11.79 -2.88
C GLN A 71 -2.53 11.94 -3.78
N VAL A 72 -3.75 11.92 -3.23
CA VAL A 72 -5.00 12.03 -4.01
C VAL A 72 -5.48 13.48 -4.12
N ASP A 73 -4.99 14.37 -3.24
CA ASP A 73 -5.41 15.78 -3.17
C ASP A 73 -4.51 16.75 -3.98
N ASP A 74 -3.56 16.26 -4.78
CA ASP A 74 -2.67 17.05 -5.68
C ASP A 74 -2.86 16.68 -7.17
#